data_AF-A0A973DNR6-F1
#
_entry.id   AF-A0A973DNR6-F1
#
_cell.length_a   1.000
_cell.length_b   1.000
_cell.length_c   1.000
_cell.angle_alpha   90.00
_cell.angle_beta   90.00
_cell.angle_gamma   90.00
#
_symmetry.space_group_name_H-M   'P 1'
#
loop_
_entity.id
_entity.type
_entity.pdbx_description
1 polymer ?
#
loop_
_entity_poly.entity_id
_entity_poly.type
_entity_poly.pdbx_seq_one_letter_code
_entity_poly.pdbx_strand_id
1 'polypeptide(L)'
;FNFDHNEVAANPVHLFYVLEQQIEREQFPEELAEKYLEHLKGYLIPKYIDFIGKEIQTAYLESYSEYGQNIFDRYVTYADFWIQDQEYRDPETGQLFDRGALNDELEKIEKPAGISNPKDFRNEIVNFVLRAKANNSGNNPSWTSYEKLRTVIEKKMFSNTEDLLPVISFNNKTSTDDQQKHADFVERMTDKGYTQKQVRLLTEWYLRVRKSS
;
A
#
# COMPACT_ATOMS: atom_id res chain seq x y z
N PHE A 1 22.77 -20.99 -2.23
CA PHE A 1 22.20 -19.67 -2.56
C PHE A 1 21.28 -19.71 -3.77
N ASN A 2 21.61 -20.43 -4.86
CA ASN A 2 20.71 -20.57 -6.03
C ASN A 2 19.94 -21.90 -5.97
N PHE A 3 18.61 -21.83 -6.00
CA PHE A 3 17.70 -22.99 -5.93
C PHE A 3 17.38 -23.57 -7.32
N ASP A 4 17.63 -22.80 -8.38
CA ASP A 4 17.32 -23.12 -9.77
C ASP A 4 18.52 -22.71 -10.65
N HIS A 5 18.81 -23.48 -11.69
CA HIS A 5 19.89 -23.18 -12.65
C HIS A 5 19.53 -22.00 -13.56
N ASN A 6 18.24 -21.68 -13.69
CA ASN A 6 17.76 -20.56 -14.50
C ASN A 6 17.83 -19.21 -13.78
N GLU A 7 18.02 -19.19 -12.46
CA GLU A 7 17.86 -17.99 -11.65
C GLU A 7 19.02 -17.83 -10.66
N VAL A 8 19.96 -16.95 -11.01
CA VAL A 8 21.24 -16.73 -10.30
C VAL A 8 21.10 -15.68 -9.18
N ALA A 9 19.87 -15.25 -8.87
CA ALA A 9 19.62 -14.19 -7.89
C ALA A 9 19.29 -14.76 -6.50
N ALA A 10 19.94 -14.23 -5.47
CA ALA A 10 19.66 -14.58 -4.08
C ALA A 10 18.22 -14.18 -3.71
N ASN A 11 17.47 -15.11 -3.12
CA ASN A 11 16.11 -14.86 -2.64
C ASN A 11 16.13 -14.80 -1.10
N PRO A 12 15.86 -13.63 -0.47
CA PRO A 12 15.93 -13.48 0.98
C PRO A 12 14.98 -14.40 1.75
N VAL A 13 13.79 -14.68 1.23
CA VAL A 13 12.83 -15.60 1.86
C VAL A 13 13.38 -17.02 1.91
N HIS A 14 13.98 -17.46 0.81
CA HIS A 14 14.65 -18.76 0.77
C HIS A 14 15.89 -18.77 1.68
N LEU A 15 16.65 -17.68 1.72
CA LEU A 15 17.79 -17.56 2.63
C LEU A 15 17.38 -17.72 4.09
N PHE A 16 16.27 -17.11 4.51
CA PHE A 16 15.75 -17.27 5.87
C PHE A 16 15.42 -18.73 6.17
N TYR A 17 14.73 -19.43 5.25
CA TYR A 17 14.45 -20.86 5.39
C TYR A 17 15.72 -21.70 5.50
N VAL A 18 16.72 -21.44 4.65
CA VAL A 18 17.99 -22.17 4.67
C VAL A 18 18.73 -21.93 5.98
N LEU A 19 18.80 -20.69 6.45
CA LEU A 19 19.45 -20.35 7.71
C LEU A 19 18.78 -21.03 8.90
N GLU A 20 17.45 -21.00 8.95
CA GLU A 20 16.67 -21.70 9.98
C GLU A 20 16.97 -23.21 10.00
N GLN A 21 16.91 -23.86 8.83
CA GLN A 21 17.20 -25.30 8.70
C GLN A 21 18.65 -25.64 9.04
N GLN A 22 19.61 -24.75 8.74
CA GLN A 22 21.02 -24.98 9.11
C GLN A 22 21.24 -24.87 10.61
N ILE A 23 20.60 -23.90 11.28
CA ILE A 23 20.69 -23.79 12.75
C ILE A 23 20.16 -25.06 13.42
N GLU A 24 19.06 -25.63 12.93
CA GLU A 24 18.50 -26.89 13.44
C GLU A 24 19.43 -28.09 13.19
N ARG A 25 20.10 -28.15 12.04
CA ARG A 25 20.95 -29.28 11.63
C ARG A 25 22.31 -29.30 12.30
N GLU A 26 22.90 -28.13 12.54
CA GLU A 26 24.24 -28.00 13.14
C GLU A 26 24.28 -28.43 14.62
N GLN A 27 23.12 -28.64 15.27
CA GLN A 27 23.02 -29.10 16.66
C GLN A 27 23.88 -28.25 17.63
N PHE A 28 23.81 -26.92 17.48
CA PHE A 28 24.47 -26.00 18.39
C PHE A 28 24.02 -26.22 19.85
N PRO A 29 24.82 -25.77 20.84
CA PRO A 29 24.33 -25.61 22.20
C PRO A 29 23.02 -24.81 22.21
N GLU A 30 22.07 -25.22 23.05
CA GLU A 30 20.69 -24.70 23.08
C GLU A 30 20.65 -23.16 23.12
N GLU A 31 21.40 -22.54 24.03
CA GLU A 31 21.50 -21.08 24.17
C GLU A 31 21.96 -20.38 22.86
N LEU A 32 22.88 -20.99 22.11
CA LEU A 32 23.39 -20.43 20.86
C LEU A 32 22.38 -20.58 19.73
N ALA A 33 21.70 -21.74 19.65
CA ALA A 33 20.64 -21.98 18.69
C ALA A 33 19.47 -21.00 18.90
N GLU A 34 19.03 -20.85 20.15
CA GLU A 34 17.98 -19.89 20.53
C GLU A 34 18.36 -18.46 20.16
N LYS A 35 19.59 -18.04 20.49
CA LYS A 35 20.08 -16.70 20.12
C LYS A 35 20.05 -16.47 18.60
N TYR A 36 20.48 -17.43 17.79
CA TYR A 36 20.43 -17.29 16.33
C TYR A 36 19.00 -17.25 15.79
N LEU A 37 18.11 -18.08 16.33
CA LEU A 37 16.69 -18.07 15.96
C LEU A 37 16.01 -16.76 16.38
N GLU A 38 16.35 -16.19 17.53
CA GLU A 38 15.88 -14.88 17.98
C GLU A 38 16.35 -13.77 17.02
N HIS A 39 17.61 -13.77 16.60
CA HIS A 39 18.10 -12.78 15.62
C HIS A 39 17.40 -12.93 14.27
N LEU A 40 17.18 -14.16 13.83
CA LEU A 40 16.52 -14.43 12.55
C LEU A 40 15.04 -14.04 12.58
N LYS A 41 14.26 -14.61 13.52
CA LYS A 41 12.80 -14.47 13.60
C LYS A 41 12.35 -13.20 14.31
N GLY A 42 13.10 -12.75 15.31
CA GLY A 42 12.77 -11.56 16.10
C GLY A 42 13.27 -10.25 15.50
N TYR A 43 14.28 -10.28 14.62
CA TYR A 43 14.88 -9.06 14.08
C TYR A 43 14.95 -9.00 12.56
N LEU A 44 15.58 -9.97 11.90
CA LEU A 44 15.80 -9.92 10.45
C LEU A 44 14.51 -10.07 9.65
N ILE A 45 13.69 -11.08 9.97
CA ILE A 45 12.43 -11.34 9.27
C ILE A 45 11.46 -10.15 9.41
N PRO A 46 11.16 -9.62 10.62
CA PRO A 46 10.29 -8.44 10.78
C PRO A 46 10.74 -7.24 9.96
N LYS A 47 12.04 -6.91 9.99
CA LYS A 47 12.60 -5.81 9.19
C LYS A 47 12.45 -6.03 7.69
N TYR A 48 12.63 -7.27 7.23
CA TYR A 48 12.47 -7.60 5.83
C TYR A 48 11.00 -7.55 5.40
N ILE A 49 10.06 -7.97 6.26
CA ILE A 49 8.60 -7.85 6.01
C ILE A 49 8.22 -6.39 5.77
N ASP A 50 8.69 -5.48 6.63
CA ASP A 50 8.44 -4.04 6.47
C ASP A 50 9.04 -3.50 5.18
N PHE A 51 10.28 -3.90 4.86
CA PHE A 51 10.97 -3.49 3.66
C PHE A 51 10.24 -3.97 2.39
N ILE A 52 9.99 -5.28 2.27
CA ILE A 52 9.35 -5.82 1.06
C ILE A 52 7.90 -5.37 0.93
N GLY A 53 7.22 -5.16 2.06
CA GLY A 53 5.87 -4.58 2.08
C GLY A 53 5.85 -3.21 1.42
N LYS A 54 6.78 -2.32 1.78
CA LYS A 54 6.92 -1.00 1.14
C LYS A 54 7.24 -1.13 -0.34
N GLU A 55 8.14 -2.03 -0.72
CA GLU A 55 8.52 -2.20 -2.13
C GLU A 55 7.33 -2.64 -3.01
N ILE A 56 6.57 -3.65 -2.55
CA ILE A 56 5.35 -4.14 -3.21
C ILE A 56 4.31 -3.02 -3.29
N GLN A 57 4.10 -2.31 -2.18
CA GLN A 57 3.13 -1.24 -2.10
C GLN A 57 3.47 -0.06 -3.02
N THR A 58 4.74 0.35 -3.08
CA THR A 58 5.20 1.41 -3.99
C THR A 58 5.02 1.00 -5.45
N ALA A 59 5.44 -0.21 -5.83
CA ALA A 59 5.26 -0.70 -7.19
C ALA A 59 3.77 -0.78 -7.57
N TYR A 60 2.90 -1.15 -6.63
CA TYR A 60 1.46 -1.09 -6.83
C TYR A 60 0.98 0.36 -7.04
N LEU A 61 1.34 1.32 -6.17
CA LEU A 61 0.84 2.69 -6.28
C LEU A 61 1.20 3.37 -7.60
N GLU A 62 2.42 3.13 -8.09
CA GLU A 62 2.84 3.72 -9.35
C GLU A 62 2.08 3.14 -10.55
N SER A 63 1.56 1.91 -10.46
CA SER A 63 0.62 1.36 -11.45
C SER A 63 -0.81 1.94 -11.32
N TYR A 64 -1.09 2.70 -10.25
CA TYR A 64 -2.44 3.06 -9.81
C TYR A 64 -2.62 4.57 -9.60
N SER A 65 -2.10 5.39 -10.52
CA SER A 65 -2.27 6.86 -10.47
C SER A 65 -3.74 7.30 -10.37
N GLU A 66 -4.64 6.58 -11.06
CA GLU A 66 -6.09 6.83 -11.02
C GLU A 66 -6.71 6.58 -9.66
N TYR A 67 -6.25 5.58 -8.91
CA TYR A 67 -6.78 5.31 -7.57
C TYR A 67 -6.34 6.34 -6.56
N GLY A 68 -5.08 6.79 -6.67
CA GLY A 68 -4.58 7.96 -5.95
C GLY A 68 -5.49 9.15 -6.16
N GLN A 69 -5.82 9.39 -7.43
CA GLN A 69 -6.71 10.46 -7.84
C GLN A 69 -8.13 10.27 -7.33
N ASN A 70 -8.69 9.06 -7.37
CA ASN A 70 -10.04 8.78 -6.90
C ASN A 70 -10.19 9.00 -5.38
N ILE A 71 -9.20 8.56 -4.57
CA ILE A 71 -9.20 8.85 -3.13
C ILE A 71 -9.09 10.36 -2.91
N PHE A 72 -8.22 11.04 -3.65
CA PHE A 72 -8.02 12.48 -3.57
C PHE A 72 -9.30 13.25 -3.88
N ASP A 73 -9.93 12.99 -5.02
CA ASP A 73 -11.12 13.70 -5.49
C ASP A 73 -12.28 13.49 -4.51
N ARG A 74 -12.49 12.25 -4.07
CA ARG A 74 -13.52 11.93 -3.07
C ARG A 74 -13.24 12.61 -1.73
N TYR A 75 -11.99 12.61 -1.25
CA TYR A 75 -11.61 13.29 -0.02
C TYR A 75 -11.91 14.79 -0.10
N VAL A 76 -11.54 15.45 -1.20
CA VAL A 76 -11.79 16.88 -1.41
C VAL A 76 -13.27 17.18 -1.42
N THR A 77 -14.07 16.40 -2.15
CA THR A 77 -15.53 16.57 -2.19
C THR A 77 -16.13 16.39 -0.80
N TYR A 78 -15.80 15.32 -0.09
CA TYR A 78 -16.38 15.06 1.24
C TYR A 78 -15.97 16.13 2.25
N ALA A 79 -14.71 16.57 2.21
CA ALA A 79 -14.23 17.64 3.06
C ALA A 79 -14.96 18.97 2.79
N ASP A 80 -15.21 19.31 1.53
CA ASP A 80 -15.93 20.52 1.15
C ASP A 80 -17.37 20.52 1.68
N PHE A 81 -18.13 19.44 1.44
CA PHE A 81 -19.49 19.29 1.97
C PHE A 81 -19.52 19.29 3.51
N TRP A 82 -18.55 18.64 4.16
CA TRP A 82 -18.45 18.62 5.62
C TRP A 82 -18.14 20.00 6.22
N ILE A 83 -17.30 20.80 5.55
CA ILE A 83 -16.99 22.18 5.95
C ILE A 83 -18.22 23.07 5.78
N GLN A 84 -18.93 22.91 4.66
CA GLN A 84 -20.13 23.69 4.33
C GLN A 84 -21.39 23.27 5.10
N ASP A 85 -21.32 22.21 5.90
CA ASP A 85 -22.46 21.67 6.66
C ASP A 85 -23.62 21.24 5.74
N GLN A 86 -23.28 20.63 4.60
CA GLN A 86 -24.23 20.15 3.61
C GLN A 86 -24.23 18.63 3.52
N GLU A 87 -25.39 18.07 3.20
CA GLU A 87 -25.50 16.65 2.86
C GLU A 87 -24.93 16.40 1.46
N TYR A 88 -24.26 15.27 1.32
CA TYR A 88 -23.75 14.81 0.04
C TYR A 88 -24.55 13.61 -0.45
N ARG A 89 -25.02 13.66 -1.70
CA ARG A 89 -25.61 12.51 -2.37
C ARG A 89 -24.64 12.00 -3.42
N ASP A 90 -24.17 10.78 -3.23
CA ASP A 90 -23.29 10.12 -4.18
C ASP A 90 -24.03 9.89 -5.51
N PRO A 91 -23.50 10.40 -6.64
CA PRO A 91 -24.19 10.36 -7.92
C PRO A 91 -24.18 8.97 -8.56
N GLU A 92 -23.27 8.08 -8.18
CA GLU A 92 -23.13 6.74 -8.75
C GLU A 92 -24.02 5.73 -8.03
N THR A 93 -24.01 5.78 -6.69
CA THR A 93 -24.71 4.83 -5.82
C THR A 93 -26.05 5.36 -5.33
N GLY A 94 -26.26 6.68 -5.37
CA GLY A 94 -27.41 7.35 -4.79
C GLY A 94 -27.40 7.45 -3.26
N GLN A 95 -26.33 6.98 -2.60
CA GLN A 95 -26.19 7.00 -1.14
C GLN A 95 -26.15 8.44 -0.61
N LEU A 96 -26.88 8.70 0.47
CA LEU A 96 -26.90 9.99 1.15
C LEU A 96 -25.94 9.94 2.35
N PHE A 97 -25.09 10.96 2.47
CA PHE A 97 -24.17 11.15 3.57
C PHE A 97 -24.52 12.45 4.28
N ASP A 98 -24.91 12.33 5.55
CA ASP A 98 -24.99 13.47 6.45
C ASP A 98 -23.57 13.88 6.92
N ARG A 99 -23.50 14.97 7.68
CA ARG A 99 -22.21 15.47 8.18
C ARG A 99 -21.47 14.45 9.06
N GLY A 100 -22.18 13.64 9.83
CA GLY A 100 -21.57 12.60 10.67
C GLY A 100 -20.93 11.51 9.82
N ALA A 101 -21.68 11.01 8.83
CA ALA A 101 -21.20 10.01 7.88
C ALA A 101 -20.01 10.53 7.04
N LEU A 102 -20.05 11.78 6.60
CA LEU A 102 -18.91 12.43 5.94
C LEU A 102 -17.69 12.49 6.85
N ASN A 103 -17.87 12.80 8.14
CA ASN A 103 -16.77 12.80 9.10
C ASN A 103 -16.14 11.40 9.22
N ASP A 104 -16.97 10.37 9.33
CA ASP A 104 -16.51 8.98 9.46
C ASP A 104 -15.70 8.54 8.23
N GLU A 105 -16.15 8.87 7.02
CA GLU A 105 -15.42 8.59 5.78
C GLU A 105 -14.08 9.33 5.71
N LEU A 106 -14.04 10.61 6.09
CA LEU A 106 -12.81 11.40 6.13
C LEU A 106 -11.82 10.86 7.18
N GLU A 107 -12.31 10.47 8.36
CA GLU A 107 -11.49 9.90 9.44
C GLU A 107 -10.82 8.58 9.05
N LYS A 108 -11.46 7.76 8.22
CA LYS A 108 -10.85 6.52 7.69
C LYS A 108 -9.56 6.80 6.91
N ILE A 109 -9.43 7.99 6.32
CA ILE A 109 -8.26 8.42 5.54
C ILE A 109 -7.27 9.16 6.45
N GLU A 110 -7.75 9.98 7.38
CA GLU A 110 -6.93 10.87 8.23
C GLU A 110 -6.28 10.14 9.42
N LYS A 111 -6.97 9.17 10.04
CA LYS A 111 -6.48 8.45 11.23
C LYS A 111 -5.19 7.67 10.98
N PRO A 112 -5.05 6.87 9.90
CA PRO A 112 -3.79 6.19 9.59
C PRO A 112 -2.61 7.16 9.43
N ALA A 113 -2.90 8.41 9.05
CA ALA A 113 -1.88 9.43 8.87
C ALA A 113 -1.50 10.19 10.14
N GLY A 114 -2.30 10.05 11.21
CA GLY A 114 -2.07 10.72 12.49
C GLY A 114 -2.40 12.21 12.46
N ILE A 115 -3.41 12.62 11.69
CA ILE A 115 -3.84 14.03 11.62
C ILE A 115 -4.44 14.45 12.95
N SER A 116 -3.79 15.40 13.63
CA SER A 116 -4.19 15.88 14.97
C SER A 116 -5.29 16.93 14.96
N ASN A 117 -5.39 17.75 13.90
CA ASN A 117 -6.42 18.75 13.73
C ASN A 117 -7.13 18.56 12.37
N PRO A 118 -8.11 17.64 12.29
CA PRO A 118 -8.80 17.32 11.03
C PRO A 118 -9.50 18.52 10.40
N LYS A 119 -10.08 19.42 11.21
CA LYS A 119 -10.82 20.58 10.69
C LYS A 119 -9.89 21.51 9.91
N ASP A 120 -8.76 21.91 10.49
CA ASP A 120 -7.82 22.81 9.82
C ASP A 120 -7.19 22.13 8.61
N PHE A 121 -6.87 20.84 8.73
CA PHE A 121 -6.35 20.05 7.61
C PHE A 121 -7.32 20.03 6.43
N ARG A 122 -8.60 19.67 6.66
CA ARG A 122 -9.65 19.67 5.62
C ARG A 122 -9.79 21.03 4.95
N ASN A 123 -9.83 22.12 5.73
CA ASN A 123 -9.91 23.48 5.22
C ASN A 123 -8.71 23.85 4.35
N GLU A 124 -7.50 23.48 4.78
CA GLU A 124 -6.28 23.73 4.02
C GLU A 124 -6.31 23.02 2.66
N ILE A 125 -6.69 21.74 2.64
CA ILE A 125 -6.80 20.94 1.41
C ILE A 125 -7.82 21.55 0.46
N VAL A 126 -9.05 21.80 0.92
CA VAL A 126 -10.13 22.32 0.07
C VAL A 126 -9.73 23.67 -0.53
N ASN A 127 -9.16 24.57 0.27
CA ASN A 127 -8.68 25.87 -0.23
C ASN A 127 -7.53 25.75 -1.24
N PHE A 128 -6.62 24.79 -1.05
CA PHE A 128 -5.58 24.49 -2.05
C PHE A 128 -6.22 24.06 -3.37
N VAL A 129 -7.14 23.09 -3.33
CA VAL A 129 -7.77 22.56 -4.55
C VAL A 129 -8.63 23.59 -5.25
N LEU A 130 -9.43 24.38 -4.53
CA LEU A 130 -10.24 25.45 -5.11
C LEU A 130 -9.36 26.46 -5.88
N ARG A 131 -8.21 26.85 -5.32
CA ARG A 131 -7.24 27.72 -6.00
C ARG A 131 -6.62 27.05 -7.22
N ALA A 132 -6.24 25.77 -7.11
CA ALA A 132 -5.68 25.02 -8.23
C ALA A 132 -6.68 24.90 -9.39
N LYS A 133 -7.95 24.59 -9.09
CA LYS A 133 -9.04 24.50 -10.09
C LYS A 133 -9.27 25.83 -10.80
N ALA A 134 -9.29 26.94 -10.06
CA ALA A 134 -9.45 28.28 -10.62
C ALA A 134 -8.37 28.61 -11.65
N ASN A 135 -7.15 28.09 -11.45
CA ASN A 135 -6.01 28.26 -12.35
C ASN A 135 -5.89 27.18 -13.44
N ASN A 136 -6.74 26.15 -13.42
CA ASN A 136 -6.63 24.96 -14.27
C ASN A 136 -7.96 24.61 -14.98
N SER A 137 -8.69 25.60 -15.46
CA SER A 137 -9.96 25.43 -16.19
C SER A 137 -11.00 24.56 -15.45
N GLY A 138 -11.00 24.59 -14.13
CA GLY A 138 -11.92 23.80 -13.30
C GLY A 138 -11.47 22.37 -13.02
N ASN A 139 -10.33 21.91 -13.54
CA ASN A 139 -9.82 20.56 -13.30
C ASN A 139 -9.12 20.47 -11.94
N ASN A 140 -9.40 19.38 -11.20
CA ASN A 140 -8.67 19.08 -9.97
C ASN A 140 -7.18 18.87 -10.29
N PRO A 141 -6.28 19.26 -9.38
CA PRO A 141 -4.86 18.99 -9.55
C PRO A 141 -4.56 17.49 -9.37
N SER A 142 -3.42 17.04 -9.87
CA SER A 142 -2.95 15.67 -9.62
C SER A 142 -2.79 15.44 -8.12
N TRP A 143 -3.18 14.27 -7.62
CA TRP A 143 -3.09 13.92 -6.20
C TRP A 143 -1.66 13.96 -5.63
N THR A 144 -0.64 13.87 -6.49
CA THR A 144 0.77 13.98 -6.13
C THR A 144 1.26 15.43 -6.01
N SER A 145 0.48 16.41 -6.44
CA SER A 145 0.84 17.83 -6.43
C SER A 145 0.88 18.48 -5.04
N TYR A 146 0.23 17.86 -4.06
CA TYR A 146 0.19 18.37 -2.69
C TYR A 146 0.70 17.35 -1.67
N GLU A 147 1.92 17.59 -1.19
CA GLU A 147 2.68 16.64 -0.37
C GLU A 147 1.93 16.17 0.89
N LYS A 148 1.21 17.07 1.58
CA LYS A 148 0.49 16.71 2.80
C LYS A 148 -0.62 15.70 2.53
N LEU A 149 -1.46 15.94 1.51
CA LEU A 149 -2.55 15.01 1.18
C LEU A 149 -2.02 13.75 0.51
N ARG A 150 -0.97 13.86 -0.32
CA ARG A 150 -0.25 12.71 -0.88
C ARG A 150 0.19 11.75 0.23
N THR A 151 0.89 12.23 1.25
CA THR A 151 1.36 11.41 2.38
C THR A 151 0.20 10.72 3.09
N VAL A 152 -0.93 11.41 3.26
CA VAL A 152 -2.14 10.88 3.91
C VAL A 152 -2.77 9.77 3.07
N ILE A 153 -2.91 9.99 1.76
CA ILE A 153 -3.44 9.00 0.82
C ILE A 153 -2.52 7.78 0.75
N GLU A 154 -1.20 7.96 0.65
CA GLU A 154 -0.23 6.87 0.68
C GLU A 154 -0.39 6.03 1.95
N LYS A 155 -0.44 6.65 3.13
CA LYS A 155 -0.65 5.93 4.39
C LYS A 155 -2.00 5.19 4.43
N LYS A 156 -3.07 5.79 3.91
CA LYS A 156 -4.37 5.11 3.79
C LYS A 156 -4.26 3.88 2.88
N MET A 157 -3.64 4.02 1.72
CA MET A 157 -3.46 2.91 0.77
C MET A 157 -2.60 1.79 1.36
N PHE A 158 -1.56 2.13 2.13
CA PHE A 158 -0.71 1.15 2.81
C PHE A 158 -1.37 0.45 4.00
N SER A 159 -2.35 1.12 4.63
CA SER A 159 -3.08 0.56 5.77
C SER A 159 -4.01 -0.59 5.37
N ASN A 160 -4.52 -0.60 4.12
CA ASN A 160 -5.53 -1.56 3.69
C ASN A 160 -5.01 -2.49 2.58
N THR A 161 -4.28 -3.54 2.99
CA THR A 161 -3.73 -4.56 2.06
C THR A 161 -4.80 -5.28 1.24
N GLU A 162 -6.05 -5.31 1.70
CA GLU A 162 -7.16 -5.93 0.98
C GLU A 162 -7.41 -5.25 -0.36
N ASP A 163 -7.24 -3.93 -0.42
CA ASP A 163 -7.41 -3.15 -1.66
C ASP A 163 -6.30 -3.50 -2.68
N LEU A 164 -5.16 -4.01 -2.22
CA LEU A 164 -4.03 -4.40 -3.09
C LEU A 164 -4.23 -5.80 -3.69
N LEU A 165 -4.96 -6.68 -3.01
CA LEU A 165 -5.09 -8.11 -3.34
C LEU A 165 -5.52 -8.38 -4.79
N PRO A 166 -6.51 -7.68 -5.38
CA PRO A 166 -6.95 -7.94 -6.75
C PRO A 166 -5.82 -7.80 -7.77
N VAL A 167 -4.87 -6.90 -7.52
CA VAL A 167 -3.76 -6.63 -8.45
C VAL A 167 -2.53 -7.43 -8.07
N ILE A 168 -2.04 -7.39 -6.84
CA ILE A 168 -0.76 -8.01 -6.48
C ILE A 168 -0.83 -9.54 -6.40
N SER A 169 -2.01 -10.12 -6.16
CA SER A 169 -2.14 -11.58 -6.11
C SER A 169 -1.80 -12.22 -7.45
N PHE A 170 -1.31 -13.46 -7.45
CA PHE A 170 -1.05 -14.22 -8.69
C PHE A 170 -2.22 -15.14 -9.07
N ASN A 171 -3.41 -14.87 -8.54
CA ASN A 171 -4.64 -15.54 -8.94
C ASN A 171 -5.08 -15.07 -10.34
N ASN A 172 -5.87 -15.89 -11.02
CA ASN A 172 -6.45 -15.51 -12.31
C ASN A 172 -7.26 -14.22 -12.20
N LYS A 173 -6.94 -13.25 -13.05
CA LYS A 173 -7.62 -11.95 -13.12
C LYS A 173 -8.91 -12.08 -13.92
N THR A 174 -9.99 -11.55 -13.38
CA THR A 174 -11.33 -11.64 -13.98
C THR A 174 -11.63 -10.54 -15.00
N SER A 175 -10.88 -9.42 -14.98
CA SER A 175 -11.01 -8.33 -15.93
C SER A 175 -9.70 -8.05 -16.68
N THR A 176 -9.81 -7.52 -17.90
CA THR A 176 -8.65 -7.08 -18.71
C THR A 176 -7.88 -5.94 -18.03
N ASP A 177 -8.61 -5.07 -17.34
CA ASP A 177 -8.05 -3.97 -16.57
C ASP A 177 -7.15 -4.51 -15.44
N ASP A 178 -7.64 -5.46 -14.64
CA ASP A 178 -6.84 -6.10 -13.58
C ASP A 178 -5.63 -6.86 -14.12
N GLN A 179 -5.72 -7.42 -15.34
CA GLN A 179 -4.59 -8.06 -16.01
C GLN A 179 -3.50 -7.06 -16.35
N GLN A 180 -3.88 -5.92 -16.94
CA GLN A 180 -2.92 -4.87 -17.28
C GLN A 180 -2.27 -4.30 -16.02
N LYS A 181 -3.07 -3.99 -15.01
CA LYS A 181 -2.60 -3.48 -13.71
C LYS A 181 -1.62 -4.44 -13.03
N HIS A 182 -1.90 -5.74 -13.09
CA HIS A 182 -0.97 -6.76 -12.57
C HIS A 182 0.32 -6.83 -13.39
N ALA A 183 0.24 -6.74 -14.71
CA ALA A 183 1.42 -6.72 -15.57
C ALA A 183 2.32 -5.52 -15.27
N ASP A 184 1.74 -4.32 -15.14
CA ASP A 184 2.45 -3.09 -14.79
C ASP A 184 3.12 -3.19 -13.41
N PHE A 185 2.42 -3.78 -12.43
CA PHE A 185 2.99 -4.07 -11.11
C PHE A 185 4.22 -4.98 -11.20
N VAL A 186 4.14 -6.07 -11.97
CA VAL A 186 5.26 -7.01 -12.15
C VAL A 186 6.43 -6.35 -12.89
N GLU A 187 6.15 -5.53 -13.90
CA GLU A 187 7.16 -4.77 -14.65
C GLU A 187 7.93 -3.81 -13.74
N ARG A 188 7.23 -3.02 -12.93
CA ARG A 188 7.88 -2.09 -11.98
C ARG A 188 8.73 -2.78 -10.92
N MET A 189 8.28 -3.92 -10.41
CA MET A 189 9.11 -4.73 -9.53
C MET A 189 10.33 -5.29 -10.30
N THR A 190 10.17 -5.60 -11.58
CA THR A 190 11.30 -6.05 -12.42
C THR A 190 12.33 -4.93 -12.63
N ASP A 191 11.88 -3.69 -12.82
CA ASP A 191 12.74 -2.50 -12.92
C ASP A 191 13.54 -2.24 -11.64
N LYS A 192 13.01 -2.65 -10.48
CA LYS A 192 13.71 -2.63 -9.19
C LYS A 192 14.75 -3.75 -9.04
N GLY A 193 14.91 -4.60 -10.06
CA GLY A 193 15.90 -5.67 -10.11
C GLY A 193 15.40 -7.03 -9.64
N TYR A 194 14.09 -7.19 -9.37
CA TYR A 194 13.50 -8.49 -9.08
C TYR A 194 13.25 -9.27 -10.37
N THR A 195 13.31 -10.60 -10.32
CA THR A 195 12.78 -11.43 -11.42
C THR A 195 11.27 -11.64 -11.25
N GLN A 196 10.53 -11.93 -12.32
CA GLN A 196 9.09 -12.24 -12.20
C GLN A 196 8.79 -13.36 -11.19
N LYS A 197 9.66 -14.37 -11.12
CA LYS A 197 9.52 -15.49 -10.19
C LYS A 197 9.77 -15.04 -8.74
N GLN A 198 10.74 -14.15 -8.50
CA GLN A 198 10.93 -13.51 -7.20
C GLN A 198 9.72 -12.65 -6.82
N VAL A 199 9.19 -11.84 -7.74
CA VAL A 199 7.99 -11.02 -7.49
C VAL A 199 6.83 -11.88 -7.01
N ARG A 200 6.58 -13.01 -7.69
CA ARG A 200 5.56 -13.97 -7.27
C ARG A 200 5.80 -14.51 -5.87
N LEU A 201 6.97 -15.07 -5.62
CA LEU A 201 7.29 -15.71 -4.34
C LEU A 201 7.25 -14.71 -3.18
N LEU A 202 7.82 -13.52 -3.38
CA LEU A 202 7.83 -12.44 -2.39
C LEU A 202 6.43 -11.95 -2.06
N THR A 203 5.58 -11.79 -3.09
CA THR A 203 4.19 -11.36 -2.89
C THR A 203 3.37 -12.41 -2.16
N GLU A 204 3.46 -13.69 -2.58
CA GLU A 204 2.77 -14.80 -1.91
C GLU A 204 3.24 -14.96 -0.44
N TRP A 205 4.54 -14.85 -0.20
CA TRP A 205 5.12 -14.90 1.15
C TRP A 205 4.64 -13.75 2.02
N TYR A 206 4.72 -12.51 1.52
CA TYR A 206 4.28 -11.31 2.23
C TYR A 206 2.79 -11.40 2.61
N LEU A 207 1.94 -11.81 1.68
CA LEU A 207 0.51 -11.99 1.92
C LEU A 207 0.22 -13.07 2.97
N ARG A 208 1.00 -14.16 3.00
CA ARG A 208 0.86 -15.21 4.02
C ARG A 208 1.22 -14.68 5.40
N VAL A 209 2.37 -14.02 5.52
CA VAL A 209 2.87 -13.49 6.79
C VAL A 209 1.90 -12.48 7.40
N ARG A 210 1.34 -11.57 6.57
CA ARG A 210 0.34 -10.60 7.03
C ARG A 210 -0.98 -11.22 7.46
N LYS A 211 -1.39 -12.36 6.91
CA LYS A 211 -2.59 -13.09 7.35
C LYS A 211 -2.39 -13.80 8.69
N SER A 212 -1.15 -14.14 9.03
CA SER A 212 -0.80 -14.84 10.27
C SER A 212 -0.38 -13.92 11.42
N SER A 213 -0.27 -12.61 11.17
CA SER A 213 0.07 -11.58 12.16
C SER A 213 -1.20 -10.87 12.63
#